data_AF-A0A6A6IWS5-F1
#
_entry.id   AF-A0A6A6IWS5-F1
#
_cell.length_a   1.000
_cell.length_b   1.000
_cell.length_c   1.000
_cell.angle_alpha   90.00
_cell.angle_beta   90.00
_cell.angle_gamma   90.00
#
_symmetry.space_group_name_H-M   'P 1'
#
loop_
_entity.id
_entity.type
_entity.pdbx_description
1 polymer ?
#
loop_
_entity_poly.entity_id
_entity_poly.type
_entity_poly.pdbx_seq_one_letter_code
_entity_poly.pdbx_strand_id
1 'polypeptide(L)'
;MHRSIIFLAPLTAAFSFPKRDLSPPTSLPAGWEYNGCYTDSRYNRALNEKQYYDMGSNTVTAETCIAFCESNGFPVAGLEYSGECYCGSTLPFQSGTDGCNMPCAGDSSQVCGGPDRITVYSTFTTSIPEGWTSLGCYSDSVQARTLSDLKQVEGGTDAMTPELCTSTCQGFGFTYAGVEYAGECFCGNEIQNSASSSGLMGGCSMVCKGDGSELCGGPDRMNLYTVAATPEEPTEGEDTDVEDEPEVIPEEELPSKL
;
A
#
# COMPACT_ATOMS: atom_id res chain seq x y z
N MET A 1 40.82 14.89 -66.46
CA MET A 1 39.42 14.41 -66.36
C MET A 1 39.26 13.74 -65.00
N HIS A 2 38.93 14.51 -63.94
CA HIS A 2 38.72 13.97 -62.60
C HIS A 2 37.25 13.60 -62.44
N ARG A 3 36.94 12.30 -62.36
CA ARG A 3 35.60 11.80 -62.08
C ARG A 3 35.38 11.77 -60.57
N SER A 4 34.59 12.71 -60.06
CA SER A 4 34.07 12.65 -58.68
C SER A 4 33.03 11.54 -58.57
N ILE A 5 33.28 10.58 -57.68
CA ILE A 5 32.32 9.54 -57.31
C ILE A 5 31.47 10.10 -56.17
N ILE A 6 30.19 10.38 -56.45
CA ILE A 6 29.21 10.76 -55.44
C ILE A 6 28.65 9.45 -54.86
N PHE A 7 28.95 9.17 -53.59
CA PHE A 7 28.28 8.12 -52.82
C PHE A 7 26.95 8.68 -52.30
N LEU A 8 25.83 8.20 -52.86
CA LEU A 8 24.53 8.35 -52.21
C LEU A 8 24.41 7.31 -51.09
N ALA A 9 24.47 7.77 -49.83
CA ALA A 9 24.06 6.95 -48.70
C ALA A 9 22.52 6.88 -48.64
N PRO A 10 21.92 5.70 -48.42
CA PRO A 10 20.47 5.56 -48.30
C PRO A 10 20.00 6.17 -46.98
N LEU A 11 19.10 7.14 -47.08
CA LEU A 11 18.48 7.80 -45.93
C LEU A 11 17.26 6.99 -45.46
N THR A 12 17.47 5.89 -44.73
CA THR A 12 16.38 5.18 -44.05
C THR A 12 16.83 4.70 -42.67
N ALA A 13 17.04 5.65 -41.76
CA ALA A 13 16.98 5.37 -40.32
C ALA A 13 15.70 6.03 -39.81
N ALA A 14 14.68 5.22 -39.51
CA ALA A 14 13.52 5.68 -38.76
C ALA A 14 14.00 6.01 -37.34
N PHE A 15 14.07 7.29 -36.99
CA PHE A 15 14.28 7.72 -35.62
C PHE A 15 13.03 7.36 -34.83
N SER A 16 13.10 6.29 -34.05
CA SER A 16 12.13 6.04 -32.98
C SER A 16 12.40 7.07 -31.89
N PHE A 17 11.67 8.19 -31.93
CA PHE A 17 11.64 9.11 -30.80
C PHE A 17 11.04 8.35 -29.61
N PRO A 18 11.76 8.23 -28.48
CA PRO A 18 11.15 7.66 -27.28
C PRO A 18 9.93 8.52 -26.95
N LYS A 19 8.75 7.89 -26.83
CA LYS A 19 7.61 8.55 -26.21
C LYS A 19 8.09 9.00 -24.83
N ARG A 20 7.87 10.27 -24.51
CA ARG A 20 8.13 10.78 -23.16
C ARG A 20 7.19 10.01 -22.24
N ASP A 21 7.75 9.25 -21.30
CA ASP A 21 6.95 8.56 -20.29
C ASP A 21 6.25 9.63 -19.46
N LEU A 22 4.92 9.62 -19.49
CA LEU A 22 4.10 10.51 -18.67
C LEU A 22 4.18 10.03 -17.23
N SER A 23 4.27 10.97 -16.30
CA SER A 23 4.28 10.69 -14.87
C SER A 23 3.22 11.53 -14.16
N PRO A 24 2.74 11.08 -12.99
CA PRO A 24 2.05 11.95 -12.06
C PRO A 24 2.92 13.18 -11.71
N PRO A 25 2.33 14.31 -11.29
CA PRO A 25 3.10 15.44 -10.79
C PRO A 25 3.97 15.04 -9.60
N THR A 26 5.16 15.62 -9.49
CA THR A 26 6.08 15.37 -8.37
C THR A 26 5.69 16.14 -7.10
N SER A 27 4.81 17.13 -7.22
CA SER A 27 4.33 17.94 -6.10
C SER A 27 2.81 18.06 -6.17
N LEU A 28 2.13 17.48 -5.19
CA LEU A 28 0.68 17.56 -5.04
C LEU A 28 0.32 18.52 -3.90
N PRO A 29 -0.95 18.97 -3.82
CA PRO A 29 -1.46 19.64 -2.64
C PRO A 29 -1.19 18.83 -1.37
N ALA A 30 -1.00 19.52 -0.24
CA ALA A 30 -0.65 18.87 1.02
C ALA A 30 -1.69 17.81 1.41
N GLY A 31 -1.21 16.61 1.76
CA GLY A 31 -2.06 15.48 2.14
C GLY A 31 -2.64 14.68 0.97
N TRP A 32 -2.36 15.05 -0.29
CA TRP A 32 -2.78 14.26 -1.45
C TRP A 32 -1.65 13.39 -2.00
N GLU A 33 -2.00 12.17 -2.38
CA GLU A 33 -1.08 11.19 -2.97
C GLU A 33 -1.61 10.67 -4.30
N TYR A 34 -0.70 10.17 -5.14
CA TYR A 34 -1.06 9.43 -6.35
C TYR A 34 -1.37 7.98 -5.98
N ASN A 35 -2.60 7.52 -6.24
CA ASN A 35 -3.07 6.18 -5.89
C ASN A 35 -3.10 5.22 -7.09
N GLY A 36 -2.64 5.64 -8.27
CA GLY A 36 -2.50 4.73 -9.41
C GLY A 36 -3.50 4.95 -10.54
N CYS A 37 -3.54 3.97 -11.43
CA CYS A 37 -4.48 3.89 -12.54
C CYS A 37 -5.57 2.85 -12.23
N TYR A 38 -6.80 3.16 -12.61
CA TYR A 38 -7.97 2.33 -12.36
C TYR A 38 -8.77 2.16 -13.65
N THR A 39 -9.45 1.03 -13.78
CA THR A 39 -10.40 0.84 -14.88
C THR A 39 -11.62 1.71 -14.63
N ASP A 40 -12.09 2.40 -15.66
CA ASP A 40 -13.35 3.11 -15.64
C ASP A 40 -14.31 2.56 -16.71
N SER A 41 -15.61 2.79 -16.57
CA SER A 41 -16.57 2.51 -17.63
C SER A 41 -17.84 3.33 -17.46
N ARG A 42 -18.52 3.63 -18.56
CA ARG A 42 -19.81 4.33 -18.52
C ARG A 42 -20.92 3.56 -17.77
N TYR A 43 -20.79 2.24 -17.64
CA TYR A 43 -21.78 1.38 -16.97
C TYR A 43 -21.48 1.18 -15.48
N ASN A 44 -20.20 1.28 -15.12
CA ASN A 44 -19.70 1.13 -13.75
C ASN A 44 -18.57 2.13 -13.57
N ARG A 45 -18.94 3.38 -13.25
CA ARG A 45 -18.01 4.48 -13.13
C ARG A 45 -17.17 4.33 -11.87
N ALA A 46 -15.86 4.50 -12.01
CA ALA A 46 -14.90 4.46 -10.91
C ALA A 46 -15.15 5.58 -9.90
N LEU A 47 -15.43 6.80 -10.39
CA LEU A 47 -15.82 7.96 -9.59
C LEU A 47 -17.01 8.65 -10.28
N ASN A 48 -18.08 8.94 -9.54
CA ASN A 48 -19.33 9.42 -10.13
C ASN A 48 -20.09 10.47 -9.29
N GLU A 49 -19.48 10.97 -8.22
CA GLU A 49 -20.19 11.86 -7.27
C GLU A 49 -20.20 13.32 -7.75
N LYS A 50 -19.06 13.83 -8.21
CA LYS A 50 -18.96 15.16 -8.83
C LYS A 50 -18.00 15.13 -10.00
N GLN A 51 -18.21 15.99 -11.00
CA GLN A 51 -17.38 16.00 -12.20
C GLN A 51 -17.46 17.36 -12.91
N TYR A 52 -16.42 17.66 -13.67
CA TYR A 52 -16.48 18.67 -14.72
C TYR A 52 -15.69 18.22 -15.95
N TYR A 53 -16.06 18.78 -17.09
CA TYR A 53 -15.45 18.50 -18.39
C TYR A 53 -14.89 19.81 -18.94
N ASP A 54 -13.60 19.84 -19.23
CA ASP A 54 -13.01 20.97 -19.92
C ASP A 54 -13.14 20.80 -21.44
N MET A 55 -14.20 21.41 -21.99
CA MET A 55 -14.50 21.38 -23.43
C MET A 55 -13.72 22.46 -24.21
N GLY A 56 -12.42 22.60 -23.97
CA GLY A 56 -11.51 23.33 -24.86
C GLY A 56 -10.80 24.56 -24.28
N SER A 57 -10.86 24.79 -22.97
CA SER A 57 -9.99 25.76 -22.29
C SER A 57 -8.59 25.21 -21.99
N ASN A 58 -8.40 23.88 -22.09
CA ASN A 58 -7.13 23.18 -21.89
C ASN A 58 -6.45 23.56 -20.56
N THR A 59 -7.21 23.49 -19.48
CA THR A 59 -6.79 23.88 -18.13
C THR A 59 -6.69 22.70 -17.18
N VAL A 60 -7.24 21.54 -17.54
CA VAL A 60 -7.22 20.36 -16.66
C VAL A 60 -5.80 19.84 -16.48
N THR A 61 -5.35 19.88 -15.23
CA THR A 61 -4.17 19.20 -14.68
C THR A 61 -4.59 18.41 -13.43
N ALA A 62 -3.71 17.55 -12.92
CA ALA A 62 -3.97 16.85 -11.66
C ALA A 62 -4.27 17.82 -10.51
N GLU A 63 -3.51 18.92 -10.40
CA GLU A 63 -3.69 19.92 -9.35
C GLU A 63 -5.03 20.65 -9.45
N THR A 64 -5.46 21.00 -10.66
CA THR A 64 -6.78 21.66 -10.84
C THR A 64 -7.94 20.73 -10.49
N CYS A 65 -7.83 19.44 -10.82
CA CYS A 65 -8.86 18.47 -10.48
C CYS A 65 -8.88 18.18 -8.97
N ILE A 66 -7.71 18.02 -8.34
CA ILE A 66 -7.59 17.89 -6.89
C ILE A 66 -8.22 19.09 -6.18
N ALA A 67 -7.83 20.31 -6.55
CA ALA A 67 -8.38 21.52 -5.94
C ALA A 67 -9.91 21.63 -6.13
N PHE A 68 -10.43 21.20 -7.28
CA PHE A 68 -11.87 21.12 -7.51
C PHE A 68 -12.53 20.11 -6.57
N CYS A 69 -12.01 18.88 -6.46
CA CYS A 69 -12.60 17.87 -5.58
C CYS A 69 -12.50 18.25 -4.10
N GLU A 70 -11.34 18.74 -3.66
CA GLU A 70 -11.09 19.22 -2.31
C GLU A 70 -12.04 20.36 -1.92
N SER A 71 -12.17 21.39 -2.77
CA SER A 71 -13.09 22.52 -2.51
C SER A 71 -14.57 22.11 -2.44
N ASN A 72 -14.89 20.90 -2.92
CA ASN A 72 -16.22 20.32 -2.86
C ASN A 72 -16.36 19.21 -1.81
N GLY A 73 -15.35 19.03 -0.96
CA GLY A 73 -15.37 18.10 0.17
C GLY A 73 -15.12 16.64 -0.21
N PHE A 74 -14.54 16.37 -1.37
CA PHE A 74 -14.21 15.01 -1.81
C PHE A 74 -12.74 14.68 -1.55
N PRO A 75 -12.44 13.56 -0.85
CA PRO A 75 -11.08 13.09 -0.60
C PRO A 75 -10.46 12.34 -1.78
N VAL A 76 -11.20 12.11 -2.87
CA VAL A 76 -10.72 11.42 -4.07
C VAL A 76 -10.97 12.26 -5.31
N ALA A 77 -9.94 12.37 -6.15
CA ALA A 77 -9.97 13.04 -7.44
C ALA A 77 -9.46 12.06 -8.51
N GLY A 78 -10.08 12.08 -9.68
CA GLY A 78 -9.70 11.22 -10.79
C GLY A 78 -9.79 11.94 -12.13
N LEU A 79 -8.80 11.68 -12.98
CA LEU A 79 -8.69 12.30 -14.29
C LEU A 79 -8.84 11.25 -15.40
N GLU A 80 -9.74 11.50 -16.34
CA GLU A 80 -9.99 10.66 -17.51
C GLU A 80 -9.83 11.49 -18.80
N TYR A 81 -9.44 10.82 -19.88
CA TYR A 81 -9.51 11.35 -21.25
C TYR A 81 -8.92 12.78 -21.44
N SER A 82 -7.77 13.06 -20.81
CA SER A 82 -7.03 14.33 -20.83
C SER A 82 -7.71 15.55 -20.18
N GLY A 83 -9.03 15.66 -20.22
CA GLY A 83 -9.77 16.87 -19.89
C GLY A 83 -11.00 16.65 -19.01
N GLU A 84 -11.15 15.45 -18.46
CA GLU A 84 -12.29 15.11 -17.60
C GLU A 84 -11.79 14.95 -16.16
N CYS A 85 -12.50 15.57 -15.23
CA CYS A 85 -12.22 15.48 -13.81
C CYS A 85 -13.44 14.92 -13.09
N TYR A 86 -13.20 13.96 -12.20
CA TYR A 86 -14.19 13.25 -11.42
C TYR A 86 -13.78 13.24 -9.95
N CYS A 87 -14.76 13.28 -9.06
CA CYS A 87 -14.57 13.23 -7.62
C CYS A 87 -15.37 12.08 -7.01
N GLY A 88 -14.88 11.58 -5.89
CA GLY A 88 -15.58 10.59 -5.08
C GLY A 88 -15.14 10.62 -3.63
N SER A 89 -15.85 9.86 -2.82
CA SER A 89 -15.63 9.72 -1.38
C SER A 89 -14.86 8.44 -1.04
N THR A 90 -14.66 7.55 -2.01
CA THR A 90 -13.98 6.25 -1.82
C THR A 90 -13.06 5.95 -3.00
N LEU A 91 -11.97 5.23 -2.74
CA LEU A 91 -11.08 4.78 -3.80
C LEU A 91 -11.76 3.70 -4.68
N PRO A 92 -11.56 3.71 -6.00
CA PRO A 92 -12.07 2.65 -6.86
C PRO A 92 -11.42 1.31 -6.54
N PHE A 93 -12.18 0.22 -6.65
CA PHE A 93 -11.67 -1.13 -6.34
C PHE A 93 -10.86 -1.76 -7.49
N GLN A 94 -11.28 -1.51 -8.74
CA GLN A 94 -10.70 -2.18 -9.91
C GLN A 94 -9.44 -1.46 -10.38
N SER A 95 -8.29 -1.87 -9.83
CA SER A 95 -6.99 -1.40 -10.29
C SER A 95 -6.78 -1.76 -11.76
N GLY A 96 -6.33 -0.79 -12.55
CA GLY A 96 -5.88 -0.98 -13.92
C GLY A 96 -4.41 -0.63 -13.97
N THR A 97 -3.53 -1.60 -14.18
CA THR A 97 -2.08 -1.33 -14.19
C THR A 97 -1.63 -0.53 -15.41
N ASP A 98 -2.44 -0.48 -16.47
CA ASP A 98 -2.11 0.12 -17.76
C ASP A 98 -3.26 0.95 -18.35
N GLY A 99 -2.89 1.86 -19.26
CA GLY A 99 -3.82 2.61 -20.11
C GLY A 99 -4.11 4.04 -19.64
N CYS A 100 -3.65 4.43 -18.44
CA CYS A 100 -3.53 5.84 -18.07
C CYS A 100 -2.28 6.44 -18.74
N ASN A 101 -2.39 6.82 -20.00
CA ASN A 101 -1.27 7.31 -20.80
C ASN A 101 -1.63 8.52 -21.67
N MET A 102 -2.78 9.15 -21.41
CA MET A 102 -3.16 10.39 -22.05
C MET A 102 -2.58 11.58 -21.27
N PRO A 103 -1.93 12.53 -21.95
CA PRO A 103 -1.43 13.73 -21.31
C PRO A 103 -2.58 14.59 -20.79
N CYS A 104 -2.36 15.34 -19.72
CA CYS A 104 -3.33 16.34 -19.28
C CYS A 104 -3.49 17.45 -20.32
N ALA A 105 -4.72 17.94 -20.49
CA ALA A 105 -5.02 19.02 -21.43
C ALA A 105 -4.29 20.33 -21.07
N GLY A 106 -4.15 20.61 -19.77
CA GLY A 106 -3.44 21.78 -19.24
C GLY A 106 -1.94 21.59 -19.01
N ASP A 107 -1.45 20.36 -18.93
CA ASP A 107 -0.02 20.06 -18.81
C ASP A 107 0.34 18.73 -19.48
N SER A 108 0.92 18.81 -20.68
CA SER A 108 1.27 17.62 -21.45
C SER A 108 2.39 16.76 -20.85
N SER A 109 3.01 17.18 -19.75
CA SER A 109 3.99 16.37 -19.02
C SER A 109 3.36 15.45 -17.97
N GLN A 110 2.11 15.70 -17.59
CA GLN A 110 1.37 14.95 -16.59
C GLN A 110 0.46 13.89 -17.23
N VAL A 111 0.17 12.83 -16.49
CA VAL A 111 -0.82 11.81 -16.87
C VAL A 111 -2.24 12.18 -16.39
N CYS A 112 -3.22 12.11 -17.29
CA CYS A 112 -4.63 12.39 -17.03
C CYS A 112 -5.52 11.28 -17.61
N GLY A 113 -5.30 10.06 -17.13
CA GLY A 113 -6.09 8.90 -17.50
C GLY A 113 -5.88 8.44 -18.94
N GLY A 114 -6.94 7.88 -19.51
CA GLY A 114 -7.02 7.36 -20.87
C GLY A 114 -8.45 6.92 -21.18
N PRO A 115 -8.70 6.30 -22.34
CA PRO A 115 -10.02 5.77 -22.65
C PRO A 115 -10.39 4.65 -21.67
N ASP A 116 -11.50 4.80 -20.94
CA ASP A 116 -11.97 3.85 -19.92
C ASP A 116 -10.91 3.61 -18.82
N ARG A 117 -10.10 4.63 -18.53
CA ARG A 117 -8.96 4.58 -17.60
C ARG A 117 -8.84 5.88 -16.84
N ILE A 118 -8.91 5.80 -15.52
CA ILE A 118 -8.87 6.97 -14.64
C ILE A 118 -7.59 6.97 -13.80
N THR A 119 -6.86 8.08 -13.82
CA THR A 119 -5.71 8.34 -12.94
C THR A 119 -6.25 8.91 -11.64
N VAL A 120 -5.99 8.26 -10.50
CA VAL A 120 -6.61 8.60 -9.21
C VAL A 120 -5.60 9.15 -8.23
N TYR A 121 -6.06 10.17 -7.49
CA TYR A 121 -5.39 10.79 -6.36
C TYR A 121 -6.35 10.81 -5.18
N SER A 122 -5.83 10.74 -3.96
CA SER A 122 -6.65 10.82 -2.77
C SER A 122 -5.87 11.33 -1.56
N THR A 123 -6.60 11.59 -0.48
CA THR A 123 -6.03 11.89 0.84
C THR A 123 -5.80 10.65 1.71
N PHE A 124 -6.10 9.45 1.21
CA PHE A 124 -5.87 8.21 1.95
C PHE A 124 -4.42 7.78 1.81
N THR A 125 -3.84 7.36 2.92
CA THR A 125 -2.42 6.98 2.97
C THR A 125 -2.26 5.50 3.26
N THR A 126 -1.18 4.92 2.74
CA THR A 126 -0.67 3.65 3.29
C THR A 126 0.25 4.03 4.44
N SER A 127 -0.24 3.93 5.67
CA SER A 127 0.61 4.15 6.84
C SER A 127 1.71 3.08 6.88
N ILE A 128 2.92 3.50 7.24
CA ILE A 128 4.06 2.61 7.47
C ILE A 128 4.33 2.66 8.97
N PRO A 129 3.92 1.63 9.72
CA PRO A 129 4.13 1.57 11.16
C PRO A 129 5.61 1.67 11.53
N GLU A 130 5.91 2.28 12.68
CA GLU A 130 7.27 2.48 13.14
C GLU A 130 8.03 1.15 13.26
N GLY A 131 9.23 1.09 12.69
CA GLY A 131 10.06 -0.12 12.68
C GLY A 131 9.67 -1.17 11.63
N TRP A 132 8.58 -0.96 10.89
CA TRP A 132 8.13 -1.83 9.82
C TRP A 132 8.44 -1.25 8.44
N THR A 133 8.50 -2.11 7.44
CA THR A 133 8.64 -1.76 6.02
C THR A 133 7.41 -2.24 5.27
N SER A 134 6.77 -1.36 4.50
CA SER A 134 5.69 -1.77 3.60
C SER A 134 6.26 -2.50 2.39
N LEU A 135 5.68 -3.64 2.06
CA LEU A 135 5.96 -4.41 0.85
C LEU A 135 4.97 -4.08 -0.28
N GLY A 136 3.97 -3.23 0.00
CA GLY A 136 2.89 -2.89 -0.92
C GLY A 136 1.70 -3.84 -0.82
N CYS A 137 0.88 -3.85 -1.87
CA CYS A 137 -0.33 -4.65 -1.94
C CYS A 137 -0.06 -6.03 -2.53
N TYR A 138 -0.42 -7.09 -1.80
CA TYR A 138 -0.30 -8.48 -2.22
C TYR A 138 -1.66 -9.10 -2.49
N SER A 139 -1.72 -10.03 -3.44
CA SER A 139 -2.87 -10.91 -3.62
C SER A 139 -3.09 -11.75 -2.37
N ASP A 140 -4.34 -12.00 -1.98
CA ASP A 140 -4.73 -13.01 -0.99
C ASP A 140 -5.84 -13.91 -1.57
N SER A 141 -6.20 -14.98 -0.85
CA SER A 141 -7.35 -15.82 -1.17
C SER A 141 -7.74 -16.65 0.04
N VAL A 142 -9.04 -16.75 0.30
CA VAL A 142 -9.56 -17.62 1.36
C VAL A 142 -9.20 -19.10 1.19
N GLN A 143 -8.88 -19.57 -0.02
CA GLN A 143 -8.41 -20.95 -0.28
C GLN A 143 -6.89 -21.10 -0.23
N ALA A 144 -6.13 -20.01 -0.32
CA ALA A 144 -4.69 -20.00 -0.47
C ALA A 144 -4.11 -18.72 0.16
N ARG A 145 -4.20 -18.63 1.49
CA ARG A 145 -3.83 -17.43 2.26
C ARG A 145 -2.36 -17.06 2.09
N THR A 146 -2.09 -15.78 1.97
CA THR A 146 -0.75 -15.19 1.90
C THR A 146 -0.06 -15.24 3.26
N LEU A 147 -0.81 -14.97 4.32
CA LEU A 147 -0.42 -15.12 5.72
C LEU A 147 -1.48 -15.99 6.43
N SER A 148 -1.04 -17.02 7.16
CA SER A 148 -1.95 -18.05 7.69
C SER A 148 -2.63 -17.69 9.02
N ASP A 149 -2.05 -16.78 9.80
CA ASP A 149 -2.47 -16.55 11.18
C ASP A 149 -3.34 -15.30 11.30
N LEU A 150 -4.66 -15.47 11.23
CA LEU A 150 -5.61 -14.40 11.57
C LEU A 150 -5.54 -14.09 13.07
N LYS A 151 -5.24 -12.84 13.42
CA LYS A 151 -5.22 -12.34 14.80
C LYS A 151 -6.30 -11.30 15.02
N GLN A 152 -6.78 -11.25 16.26
CA GLN A 152 -7.63 -10.16 16.75
C GLN A 152 -6.73 -9.10 17.36
N VAL A 153 -6.92 -7.86 16.91
CA VAL A 153 -6.26 -6.69 17.47
C VAL A 153 -6.94 -6.23 18.76
N GLU A 154 -6.25 -5.43 19.56
CA GLU A 154 -6.86 -4.75 20.72
C GLU A 154 -8.06 -3.89 20.27
N GLY A 155 -9.16 -3.89 21.02
CA GLY A 155 -10.39 -3.19 20.59
C GLY A 155 -11.16 -3.88 19.45
N GLY A 156 -10.63 -4.96 18.86
CA GLY A 156 -11.32 -5.81 17.89
C GLY A 156 -11.34 -5.26 16.46
N THR A 157 -12.09 -5.93 15.58
CA THR A 157 -12.16 -5.65 14.14
C THR A 157 -12.45 -4.19 13.79
N ASP A 158 -13.25 -3.48 14.59
CA ASP A 158 -13.62 -2.09 14.29
C ASP A 158 -12.54 -1.07 14.74
N ALA A 159 -11.51 -1.51 15.47
CA ALA A 159 -10.34 -0.72 15.85
C ALA A 159 -9.13 -0.97 14.93
N MET A 160 -9.31 -1.73 13.84
CA MET A 160 -8.21 -2.15 12.97
C MET A 160 -7.47 -0.97 12.35
N THR A 161 -6.14 -0.93 12.51
CA THR A 161 -5.20 -0.08 11.77
C THR A 161 -3.92 -0.89 11.46
N PRO A 162 -3.07 -0.44 10.53
CA PRO A 162 -1.79 -1.09 10.25
C PRO A 162 -0.85 -1.11 11.46
N GLU A 163 -0.81 -0.07 12.30
CA GLU A 163 0.00 0.02 13.52
C GLU A 163 -0.44 -1.02 14.53
N LEU A 164 -1.76 -1.18 14.66
CA LEU A 164 -2.30 -2.13 15.61
C LEU A 164 -2.13 -3.57 15.14
N CYS A 165 -2.25 -3.83 13.83
CA CYS A 165 -1.98 -5.15 13.29
C CYS A 165 -0.50 -5.53 13.41
N THR A 166 0.41 -4.64 12.99
CA THR A 166 1.87 -4.85 13.09
C THR A 166 2.32 -5.08 14.53
N SER A 167 1.89 -4.25 15.48
CA SER A 167 2.18 -4.45 16.91
C SER A 167 1.60 -5.76 17.46
N THR A 168 0.38 -6.14 17.06
CA THR A 168 -0.22 -7.42 17.42
C THR A 168 0.63 -8.58 16.90
N CYS A 169 0.98 -8.57 15.61
CA CYS A 169 1.81 -9.61 15.01
C CYS A 169 3.19 -9.70 15.66
N GLN A 170 3.82 -8.56 15.96
CA GLN A 170 5.11 -8.51 16.65
C GLN A 170 5.02 -9.11 18.06
N GLY A 171 3.95 -8.82 18.81
CA GLY A 171 3.72 -9.37 20.14
C GLY A 171 3.56 -10.90 20.16
N PHE A 172 3.16 -11.50 19.03
CA PHE A 172 3.13 -12.95 18.83
C PHE A 172 4.40 -13.52 18.18
N GLY A 173 5.44 -12.70 17.96
CA GLY A 173 6.71 -13.14 17.38
C GLY A 173 6.69 -13.33 15.86
N PHE A 174 5.75 -12.70 15.14
CA PHE A 174 5.70 -12.75 13.69
C PHE A 174 6.50 -11.61 13.05
N THR A 175 7.15 -11.92 11.91
CA THR A 175 7.95 -10.97 11.13
C THR A 175 7.21 -10.36 9.94
N TYR A 176 6.02 -10.86 9.64
CA TYR A 176 5.09 -10.31 8.67
C TYR A 176 3.74 -10.02 9.33
N ALA A 177 3.15 -8.91 8.89
CA ALA A 177 1.81 -8.49 9.24
C ALA A 177 1.11 -8.02 7.97
N GLY A 178 -0.19 -8.23 7.88
CA GLY A 178 -0.98 -7.81 6.76
C GLY A 178 -2.39 -7.44 7.15
N VAL A 179 -2.85 -6.30 6.67
CA VAL A 179 -4.22 -5.84 6.87
C VAL A 179 -5.06 -6.11 5.63
N GLU A 180 -6.24 -6.66 5.83
CA GLU A 180 -7.16 -7.05 4.75
C GLU A 180 -8.61 -6.67 5.13
N TYR A 181 -9.42 -6.43 4.09
CA TYR A 181 -10.86 -6.24 4.20
C TYR A 181 -11.32 -5.22 5.26
N ALA A 182 -10.55 -4.13 5.39
CA ALA A 182 -10.72 -3.02 6.34
C ALA A 182 -10.59 -3.35 7.83
N GLY A 183 -10.60 -4.63 8.22
CA GLY A 183 -10.81 -5.05 9.61
C GLY A 183 -10.13 -6.34 10.02
N GLU A 184 -9.39 -6.98 9.11
CA GLU A 184 -8.71 -8.24 9.36
C GLU A 184 -7.20 -8.01 9.49
N CYS A 185 -6.59 -8.68 10.47
CA CYS A 185 -5.15 -8.67 10.69
C CYS A 185 -4.62 -10.09 10.55
N PHE A 186 -3.74 -10.30 9.59
CA PHE A 186 -3.07 -11.57 9.36
C PHE A 186 -1.59 -11.43 9.70
N CYS A 187 -1.03 -12.45 10.32
CA CYS A 187 0.36 -12.53 10.71
C CYS A 187 1.02 -13.76 10.08
N GLY A 188 2.35 -13.73 9.96
CA GLY A 188 3.12 -14.88 9.51
C GLY A 188 4.62 -14.64 9.58
N ASN A 189 5.38 -15.69 9.26
CA ASN A 189 6.85 -15.62 9.16
C ASN A 189 7.37 -15.87 7.74
N GLU A 190 6.45 -16.07 6.81
CA GLU A 190 6.73 -16.26 5.39
C GLU A 190 5.53 -15.83 4.56
N ILE A 191 5.79 -15.38 3.34
CA ILE A 191 4.77 -15.10 2.33
C ILE A 191 4.47 -16.42 1.62
N GLN A 192 3.25 -16.92 1.76
CA GLN A 192 2.86 -18.24 1.27
C GLN A 192 2.18 -18.18 -0.12
N ASN A 193 1.94 -19.37 -0.69
CA ASN A 193 1.08 -19.59 -1.86
C ASN A 193 1.44 -18.76 -3.11
N SER A 194 2.72 -18.40 -3.26
CA SER A 194 3.22 -17.58 -4.38
C SER A 194 2.48 -16.25 -4.53
N ALA A 195 2.03 -15.68 -3.41
CA ALA A 195 1.37 -14.38 -3.40
C ALA A 195 2.24 -13.33 -4.12
N SER A 196 1.62 -12.59 -5.03
CA SER A 196 2.31 -11.63 -5.88
C SER A 196 1.97 -10.21 -5.47
N SER A 197 3.00 -9.35 -5.43
CA SER A 197 2.81 -7.90 -5.30
C SER A 197 2.15 -7.34 -6.55
N SER A 198 1.13 -6.51 -6.35
CA SER A 198 0.46 -5.70 -7.38
C SER A 198 0.87 -4.22 -7.30
N GLY A 199 2.07 -3.94 -6.76
CA GLY A 199 2.56 -2.59 -6.52
C GLY A 199 1.99 -1.97 -5.24
N LEU A 200 2.04 -0.64 -5.14
CA LEU A 200 1.65 0.07 -3.92
C LEU A 200 0.15 -0.09 -3.61
N MET A 201 -0.71 0.16 -4.60
CA MET A 201 -2.16 0.10 -4.43
C MET A 201 -2.76 -1.23 -4.84
N GLY A 202 -2.64 -1.69 -6.09
CA GLY A 202 -2.94 -3.08 -6.47
C GLY A 202 -4.33 -3.66 -6.11
N GLY A 203 -5.29 -2.83 -5.67
CA GLY A 203 -6.60 -3.23 -5.10
C GLY A 203 -6.72 -3.13 -3.58
N CYS A 204 -5.66 -2.74 -2.87
CA CYS A 204 -5.65 -2.39 -1.45
C CYS A 204 -6.19 -0.98 -1.21
N SER A 205 -7.49 -0.80 -1.45
CA SER A 205 -8.15 0.50 -1.51
C SER A 205 -9.26 0.69 -0.46
N MET A 206 -9.44 -0.26 0.45
CA MET A 206 -10.39 -0.13 1.55
C MET A 206 -9.80 0.67 2.69
N VAL A 207 -10.55 1.66 3.19
CA VAL A 207 -10.16 2.39 4.39
C VAL A 207 -10.23 1.49 5.62
N CYS A 208 -9.32 1.70 6.56
CA CYS A 208 -9.32 0.99 7.83
C CYS A 208 -10.57 1.33 8.64
N LYS A 209 -11.10 0.34 9.37
CA LYS A 209 -12.23 0.58 10.26
C LYS A 209 -11.85 1.43 11.48
N GLY A 210 -10.63 1.24 11.99
CA GLY A 210 -10.11 1.98 13.14
C GLY A 210 -9.66 3.41 12.79
N ASP A 211 -9.24 3.63 11.54
CA ASP A 211 -8.86 4.95 11.03
C ASP A 211 -9.30 5.12 9.57
N GLY A 212 -10.29 5.98 9.32
CA GLY A 212 -10.81 6.23 7.98
C GLY A 212 -9.86 6.97 7.04
N SER A 213 -8.69 7.41 7.51
CA SER A 213 -7.65 8.06 6.69
C SER A 213 -6.59 7.08 6.15
N GLU A 214 -6.56 5.85 6.68
CA GLU A 214 -5.55 4.84 6.33
C GLU A 214 -6.16 3.70 5.52
N LEU A 215 -5.32 2.96 4.79
CA LEU A 215 -5.73 1.85 3.95
C LEU A 215 -5.45 0.49 4.60
N CYS A 216 -6.47 -0.38 4.62
CA CYS A 216 -6.45 -1.71 5.22
C CYS A 216 -6.90 -2.79 4.21
N GLY A 217 -6.14 -2.91 3.14
CA GLY A 217 -6.29 -3.95 2.13
C GLY A 217 -7.53 -3.76 1.25
N GLY A 218 -8.08 -4.87 0.80
CA GLY A 218 -9.27 -4.95 -0.05
C GLY A 218 -9.73 -6.40 -0.20
N PRO A 219 -10.81 -6.67 -0.94
CA PRO A 219 -11.20 -8.04 -1.26
C PRO A 219 -10.06 -8.81 -1.94
N ASP A 220 -9.61 -9.90 -1.31
CA ASP A 220 -8.50 -10.73 -1.77
C ASP A 220 -7.19 -9.93 -1.98
N ARG A 221 -6.99 -8.87 -1.20
CA ARG A 221 -5.87 -7.92 -1.32
C ARG A 221 -5.40 -7.45 0.06
N MET A 222 -4.10 -7.55 0.31
CA MET A 222 -3.52 -7.29 1.62
C MET A 222 -2.42 -6.24 1.51
N ASN A 223 -2.49 -5.16 2.31
CA ASN A 223 -1.31 -4.33 2.53
C ASN A 223 -0.36 -5.12 3.43
N LEU A 224 0.82 -5.46 2.91
CA LEU A 224 1.75 -6.34 3.58
C LEU A 224 2.93 -5.55 4.15
N TYR A 225 3.34 -5.89 5.37
CA TYR A 225 4.41 -5.26 6.10
C TYR A 225 5.39 -6.32 6.62
N THR A 226 6.66 -5.95 6.72
CA THR A 226 7.69 -6.78 7.34
C THR A 226 8.56 -6.00 8.29
N VAL A 227 9.02 -6.65 9.35
CA VAL A 227 10.06 -6.17 10.26
C VAL A 227 11.28 -7.07 10.10
N ALA A 228 12.48 -6.49 10.18
CA ALA A 228 13.68 -7.30 10.28
C ALA A 228 13.55 -8.17 11.54
N ALA A 229 13.77 -9.49 11.41
CA ALA A 229 13.81 -10.37 12.56
C ALA A 229 14.79 -9.77 13.57
N THR A 230 14.30 -9.36 14.73
CA THR A 230 15.17 -9.04 15.85
C THR A 230 15.99 -10.29 16.11
N PRO A 231 17.33 -10.24 16.10
CA PRO A 231 18.13 -11.35 16.57
C PRO A 231 17.57 -11.71 17.94
N GLU A 232 17.10 -12.95 18.13
CA GLU A 232 16.67 -13.40 19.44
C GLU A 232 17.77 -13.03 20.43
N GLU A 233 17.46 -12.15 21.37
CA GLU A 233 18.34 -11.92 22.50
C GLU A 233 18.45 -13.29 23.18
N PRO A 234 19.67 -13.85 23.33
CA PRO A 234 19.82 -15.17 23.94
C PRO A 234 19.10 -15.12 25.28
N THR A 235 18.11 -16.00 25.47
CA THR A 235 17.49 -16.18 26.77
C THR A 235 18.60 -16.56 27.74
N GLU A 236 19.07 -15.59 28.52
CA GLU A 236 19.99 -15.85 29.62
C GLU A 236 19.26 -16.83 30.52
N GLY A 237 19.86 -18.01 30.68
CA GLY A 237 19.24 -19.12 31.37
C GLY A 237 18.75 -18.68 32.74
N GLU A 238 17.50 -18.99 33.03
CA GLU A 238 16.98 -19.02 34.38
C GLU A 238 17.80 -20.07 35.14
N ASP A 239 18.88 -19.62 35.78
CA ASP A 239 19.61 -20.38 36.79
C ASP A 239 18.61 -20.65 37.92
N THR A 240 17.98 -21.82 37.88
CA THR A 240 17.33 -22.37 39.05
C THR A 240 18.42 -22.82 40.00
N ASP A 241 18.89 -21.91 40.84
CA ASP A 241 19.63 -22.23 42.05
C ASP A 241 18.71 -23.06 42.96
N VAL A 242 18.78 -24.38 42.80
CA VAL A 242 18.35 -25.35 43.81
C VAL A 242 19.37 -25.29 44.93
N GLU A 243 19.17 -24.39 45.88
CA GLU A 243 19.90 -24.45 47.15
C GLU A 243 19.39 -25.66 47.94
N ASP A 244 20.14 -26.76 47.86
CA ASP A 244 20.04 -27.92 48.75
C ASP A 244 20.27 -27.45 50.20
N GLU A 245 19.20 -27.50 50.99
CA GLU A 245 19.15 -27.23 52.42
C GLU A 245 19.89 -28.35 53.19
N PRO A 246 20.90 -28.07 54.03
CA PRO A 246 21.46 -29.09 54.91
C PRO A 246 20.61 -29.25 56.18
N GLU A 247 20.05 -30.45 56.37
CA GLU A 247 19.39 -30.90 57.60
C GLU A 247 20.29 -30.69 58.84
N VAL A 248 19.82 -29.87 59.78
CA VAL A 248 20.41 -29.72 61.12
C VAL A 248 19.88 -30.81 62.03
N ILE A 249 20.74 -31.75 62.40
CA ILE A 249 20.46 -32.80 63.39
C ILE A 249 20.63 -32.19 64.80
N PRO A 250 19.63 -32.25 65.69
CA PRO A 250 19.80 -31.81 67.07
C PRO A 250 20.48 -32.89 67.92
N GLU A 251 21.54 -32.52 68.64
CA GLU A 251 22.18 -33.37 69.66
C GLU A 251 21.27 -33.49 70.88
N GLU A 252 20.89 -34.72 71.23
CA GLU A 252 20.22 -35.06 72.49
C GLU A 252 21.18 -34.94 73.67
N GLU A 253 20.76 -34.22 74.71
CA GLU A 253 21.40 -34.23 76.03
C GLU A 253 21.29 -35.60 76.70
N LEU A 254 22.44 -36.19 77.02
CA LEU A 254 22.58 -37.32 77.95
C LEU A 254 22.75 -36.81 79.39
N PRO A 255 21.89 -37.21 80.36
CA PRO A 255 22.07 -36.84 81.75
C PRO A 255 22.90 -37.91 82.48
N SER A 256 23.92 -37.50 83.25
CA SER A 256 24.49 -38.37 84.28
C SER A 256 24.85 -37.62 85.55
N LYS A 257 24.07 -37.93 86.58
CA LYS A 257 24.30 -37.77 88.02
C LYS A 257 25.73 -38.15 88.41
N LEU A 258 26.37 -37.33 89.25
CA LEU A 258 26.83 -37.67 90.62
C LEU A 258 27.42 -36.45 91.31
#